data_AF-A0A947D8B3-F1
#
_entry.id   AF-A0A947D8B3-F1
#
_cell.length_a   1.000
_cell.length_b   1.000
_cell.length_c   1.000
_cell.angle_alpha   90.00
_cell.angle_beta   90.00
_cell.angle_gamma   90.00
#
_symmetry.space_group_name_H-M   'P 1'
#
loop_
_entity.id
_entity.type
_entity.pdbx_description
1 polymer ?
#
loop_
_entity_poly.entity_id
_entity_poly.type
_entity_poly.pdbx_seq_one_letter_code
_entity_poly.pdbx_strand_id
1 'polypeptide(L)'
;MGRSNTLLLLAALALATPAAAVAAGTDGAADAGAPASIKVRPATSGDVTGALPSAAKPKAAAKAKRSAAGATAALTPIPAPIPFEPSRDLVNWFVERGNVGMPRGNRLVYCHGFECRLRTIIALSDADEKAIANIFATRRGSAAEERDAIDHLVQYWEQRAAPQLGGPPDIRGSEPDQANQPGQTDCLDEATNSTTILIYAQQHGLLRYHTVVRPDSRGGFIYAHATAVYREIGGEEWVVDSWMRDSGDPNDIMLKSEWDSKH
;
A
#
# COMPACT_ATOMS: atom_id res chain seq x y z
N MET A 1 57.71 21.25 -42.69
CA MET A 1 58.55 22.36 -42.17
C MET A 1 57.85 22.90 -40.93
N GLY A 2 58.33 22.91 -39.69
CA GLY A 2 59.54 22.41 -39.03
C GLY A 2 59.44 22.74 -37.52
N ARG A 3 60.03 21.87 -36.67
CA ARG A 3 60.62 22.07 -35.31
C ARG A 3 59.72 22.69 -34.20
N SER A 4 59.29 21.92 -33.18
CA SER A 4 60.01 21.46 -31.96
C SER A 4 60.14 22.50 -30.83
N ASN A 5 59.51 22.20 -29.68
CA ASN A 5 59.96 22.39 -28.28
C ASN A 5 58.86 21.84 -27.35
N THR A 6 58.92 20.64 -26.78
CA THR A 6 59.75 20.12 -25.65
C THR A 6 59.49 20.82 -24.31
N LEU A 7 58.77 20.13 -23.40
CA LEU A 7 59.07 19.84 -21.97
C LEU A 7 57.80 19.18 -21.37
N LEU A 8 57.69 17.84 -21.30
CA LEU A 8 58.08 16.97 -20.18
C LEU A 8 57.92 17.58 -18.77
N LEU A 9 56.97 17.04 -17.99
CA LEU A 9 57.23 16.63 -16.60
C LEU A 9 56.36 15.41 -16.27
N LEU A 10 57.01 14.25 -16.16
CA LEU A 10 56.51 13.06 -15.49
C LEU A 10 56.71 13.24 -13.98
N ALA A 11 55.74 12.83 -13.17
CA ALA A 11 55.98 12.41 -11.80
C ALA A 11 55.08 11.22 -11.48
N ALA A 12 55.65 10.03 -11.64
CA ALA A 12 55.17 8.80 -11.04
C ALA A 12 55.66 8.75 -9.60
N LEU A 13 54.79 8.43 -8.64
CA LEU A 13 55.23 7.90 -7.35
C LEU A 13 54.33 6.71 -7.00
N ALA A 14 54.98 5.55 -6.91
CA ALA A 14 54.38 4.28 -6.59
C ALA A 14 54.72 3.89 -5.14
N LEU A 15 53.79 3.12 -4.55
CA LEU A 15 53.98 2.10 -3.50
C LEU A 15 54.30 2.56 -2.07
N ALA A 16 53.36 2.26 -1.16
CA ALA A 16 53.63 1.46 0.04
C ALA A 16 52.33 0.92 0.65
N THR A 17 52.10 -0.38 0.49
CA THR A 17 51.27 -1.19 1.41
C THR A 17 52.12 -1.59 2.62
N PRO A 18 51.52 -1.73 3.81
CA PRO A 18 51.98 -2.73 4.75
C PRO A 18 50.87 -3.75 5.07
N ALA A 19 51.27 -5.02 5.03
CA ALA A 19 50.57 -6.15 5.61
C ALA A 19 51.41 -6.74 6.75
N ALA A 20 50.72 -7.44 7.66
CA ALA A 20 51.19 -8.31 8.76
C ALA A 20 51.64 -7.59 10.06
N ALA A 21 51.39 -8.07 11.27
CA ALA A 21 50.63 -9.21 11.79
C ALA A 21 50.63 -9.15 13.35
N VAL A 22 49.57 -9.72 13.96
CA VAL A 22 49.50 -10.45 15.26
C VAL A 22 49.85 -9.73 16.57
N ALA A 23 48.86 -9.68 17.48
CA ALA A 23 49.03 -10.05 18.89
C ALA A 23 47.69 -10.48 19.51
N ALA A 24 47.68 -11.68 20.10
CA ALA A 24 46.68 -12.18 21.02
C ALA A 24 47.09 -11.83 22.47
N GLY A 25 46.11 -11.66 23.37
CA GLY A 25 46.33 -11.51 24.82
C GLY A 25 45.28 -10.57 25.45
N THR A 26 44.17 -11.10 25.96
CA THR A 26 43.84 -11.39 27.37
C THR A 26 43.36 -10.19 28.21
N ASP A 27 42.17 -10.39 28.76
CA ASP A 27 41.62 -9.93 30.04
C ASP A 27 41.42 -8.42 30.30
N GLY A 28 40.16 -8.05 30.46
CA GLY A 28 39.74 -6.72 30.91
C GLY A 28 38.23 -6.59 30.98
N ALA A 29 37.61 -7.23 31.96
CA ALA A 29 36.22 -7.03 32.35
C ALA A 29 36.00 -5.57 32.79
N ALA A 30 34.96 -4.93 32.27
CA ALA A 30 34.40 -3.69 32.80
C ALA A 30 32.88 -3.65 32.53
N ASP A 31 32.15 -4.02 33.57
CA ASP A 31 30.80 -3.60 33.99
C ASP A 31 29.83 -3.06 32.94
N ALA A 32 28.98 -3.96 32.44
CA ALA A 32 27.65 -3.62 31.96
C ALA A 32 26.75 -3.31 33.18
N GLY A 33 26.43 -2.04 33.38
CA GLY A 33 25.39 -1.61 34.31
C GLY A 33 24.04 -2.24 33.94
N ALA A 34 23.48 -2.97 34.89
CA ALA A 34 22.21 -3.69 34.77
C ALA A 34 21.04 -2.75 34.44
N PRO A 35 20.16 -3.06 33.47
CA PRO A 35 18.85 -2.44 33.40
C PRO A 35 17.94 -3.00 34.50
N ALA A 36 17.23 -2.11 35.18
CA ALA A 36 16.31 -2.40 36.25
C ALA A 36 15.26 -3.46 35.83
N SER A 37 15.12 -4.50 36.66
CA SER A 37 14.13 -5.57 36.50
C SER A 37 12.71 -5.02 36.62
N ILE A 38 12.07 -4.76 35.48
CA ILE A 38 10.61 -4.60 35.42
C ILE A 38 10.00 -6.00 35.56
N LYS A 39 9.23 -6.16 36.64
CA LYS A 39 8.52 -7.39 36.98
C LYS A 39 7.39 -7.62 35.97
N VAL A 40 7.68 -8.33 34.89
CA VAL A 40 6.67 -8.81 33.93
C VAL A 40 5.74 -9.78 34.66
N ARG A 41 4.47 -9.39 34.80
CA ARG A 41 3.41 -10.29 35.26
C ARG A 41 3.15 -11.34 34.17
N PRO A 42 2.90 -12.61 34.51
CA PRO A 42 2.56 -13.62 33.52
C PRO A 42 1.23 -13.23 32.86
N ALA A 43 1.24 -13.11 31.53
CA ALA A 43 0.05 -12.98 30.73
C ALA A 43 -0.76 -14.28 30.89
N THR A 44 -1.93 -14.16 31.53
CA THR A 44 -2.93 -15.22 31.54
C THR A 44 -3.40 -15.44 30.11
N SER A 45 -3.21 -16.67 29.61
CA SER A 45 -3.83 -17.17 28.40
C SER A 45 -5.36 -17.03 28.51
N GLY A 46 -5.90 -15.97 27.93
CA GLY A 46 -7.32 -15.82 27.66
C GLY A 46 -7.53 -15.97 26.16
N ASP A 47 -8.38 -16.93 25.79
CA ASP A 47 -8.90 -17.14 24.43
C ASP A 47 -9.27 -15.79 23.78
N VAL A 48 -8.60 -15.45 22.68
CA VAL A 48 -8.99 -14.34 21.81
C VAL A 48 -9.90 -14.89 20.71
N THR A 49 -11.06 -15.43 21.09
CA THR A 49 -12.18 -15.58 20.17
C THR A 49 -12.97 -14.27 20.17
N GLY A 50 -12.40 -13.25 19.53
CA GLY A 50 -13.12 -12.00 19.23
C GLY A 50 -14.13 -12.24 18.13
N ALA A 51 -15.36 -12.60 18.49
CA ALA A 51 -16.49 -12.59 17.58
C ALA A 51 -16.74 -11.16 17.08
N LEU A 52 -16.95 -11.00 15.77
CA LEU A 52 -17.43 -9.76 15.17
C LEU A 52 -18.71 -9.29 15.89
N PRO A 53 -18.93 -7.97 16.06
CA PRO A 53 -20.18 -7.47 16.62
C PRO A 53 -21.36 -7.92 15.76
N SER A 54 -22.36 -8.50 16.42
CA SER A 54 -23.63 -8.91 15.85
C SER A 54 -24.31 -7.74 15.16
N ALA A 55 -24.54 -7.87 13.84
CA ALA A 55 -25.36 -6.97 13.05
C ALA A 55 -26.71 -6.70 13.76
N ALA A 56 -27.09 -5.42 13.79
CA ALA A 56 -28.40 -5.00 14.26
C ALA A 56 -29.51 -5.69 13.43
N LYS A 57 -30.54 -6.22 14.11
CA LYS A 57 -31.68 -6.88 13.45
C LYS A 57 -32.40 -5.88 12.52
N PRO A 58 -32.62 -6.20 11.24
CA PRO A 58 -33.43 -5.37 10.38
C PRO A 58 -34.90 -5.39 10.84
N LYS A 59 -35.52 -4.21 10.95
CA LYS A 59 -36.96 -4.06 11.13
C LYS A 59 -37.66 -4.66 9.90
N ALA A 60 -38.71 -5.45 10.13
CA ALA A 60 -39.45 -6.16 9.09
C ALA A 60 -39.96 -5.19 8.01
N ALA A 61 -39.39 -5.27 6.82
CA ALA A 61 -39.91 -4.62 5.62
C ALA A 61 -41.12 -5.41 5.09
N ALA A 62 -42.16 -4.70 4.67
CA ALA A 62 -43.36 -5.27 4.08
C ALA A 62 -43.03 -6.13 2.85
N LYS A 63 -43.69 -7.29 2.74
CA LYS A 63 -43.50 -8.25 1.63
C LYS A 63 -43.92 -7.62 0.29
N ALA A 64 -42.95 -7.17 -0.50
CA ALA A 64 -43.17 -6.90 -1.91
C ALA A 64 -43.38 -8.24 -2.65
N LYS A 65 -44.49 -8.37 -3.37
CA LYS A 65 -44.76 -9.52 -4.25
C LYS A 65 -43.69 -9.55 -5.35
N ARG A 66 -42.79 -10.54 -5.30
CA ARG A 66 -41.86 -10.82 -6.40
C ARG A 66 -42.65 -11.44 -7.55
N SER A 67 -42.86 -10.66 -8.61
CA SER A 67 -43.29 -11.21 -9.89
C SER A 67 -42.05 -11.79 -10.57
N ALA A 68 -42.04 -13.10 -10.81
CA ALA A 68 -40.97 -13.79 -11.51
C ALA A 68 -41.10 -13.53 -13.02
N ALA A 69 -40.61 -12.39 -13.48
CA ALA A 69 -40.25 -12.20 -14.87
C ALA A 69 -38.80 -12.68 -15.02
N GLY A 70 -38.61 -13.88 -15.59
CA GLY A 70 -37.30 -14.42 -15.90
C GLY A 70 -36.65 -13.61 -17.02
N ALA A 71 -35.91 -12.57 -16.65
CA ALA A 71 -34.94 -11.96 -17.55
C ALA A 71 -33.74 -12.89 -17.61
N THR A 72 -33.57 -13.59 -18.73
CA THR A 72 -32.31 -14.25 -19.07
C THR A 72 -31.28 -13.15 -19.32
N ALA A 73 -30.57 -12.72 -18.28
CA ALA A 73 -29.41 -11.86 -18.44
C ALA A 73 -28.37 -12.64 -19.25
N ALA A 74 -28.05 -12.16 -20.45
CA ALA A 74 -26.97 -12.71 -21.24
C ALA A 74 -25.68 -12.56 -20.44
N LEU A 75 -25.01 -13.69 -20.13
CA LEU A 75 -23.69 -13.63 -19.49
C LEU A 75 -22.71 -13.05 -20.50
N THR A 76 -22.32 -11.79 -20.30
CA THR A 76 -21.15 -11.22 -20.97
C THR A 76 -19.91 -12.01 -20.54
N PRO A 77 -19.09 -12.50 -21.48
CA PRO A 77 -17.88 -13.23 -21.15
C PRO A 77 -16.92 -12.31 -20.38
N ILE A 78 -16.34 -12.83 -19.30
CA ILE A 78 -15.35 -12.10 -18.49
C ILE A 78 -14.07 -11.95 -19.32
N PRO A 79 -13.50 -10.73 -19.42
CA PRO A 79 -12.24 -10.51 -20.13
C PRO A 79 -11.08 -11.35 -19.56
N ALA A 80 -10.09 -11.62 -20.40
CA ALA A 80 -8.82 -12.19 -19.97
C ALA A 80 -8.08 -11.22 -19.02
N PRO A 81 -7.20 -11.72 -18.12
CA PRO A 81 -6.44 -10.83 -17.27
C PRO A 81 -5.42 -10.05 -18.11
N ILE A 82 -5.20 -8.79 -17.72
CA ILE A 82 -4.30 -7.88 -18.43
C ILE A 82 -2.91 -8.01 -17.78
N PRO A 83 -1.84 -8.29 -18.55
CA PRO A 83 -0.49 -8.27 -18.02
C PRO A 83 -0.16 -6.94 -17.34
N PHE A 84 0.51 -7.01 -16.19
CA PHE A 84 0.97 -5.80 -15.50
C PHE A 84 2.32 -5.35 -16.07
N GLU A 85 2.31 -4.21 -16.75
CA GLU A 85 3.51 -3.53 -17.25
C GLU A 85 3.51 -2.10 -16.67
N PRO A 86 4.35 -1.80 -15.66
CA PRO A 86 4.27 -0.50 -15.00
C PRO A 86 4.79 0.61 -15.91
N SER A 87 4.01 1.69 -16.03
CA SER A 87 4.50 2.89 -16.69
C SER A 87 5.65 3.52 -15.90
N ARG A 88 6.51 4.28 -16.59
CA ARG A 88 7.59 5.02 -15.92
C ARG A 88 7.05 5.95 -14.83
N ASP A 89 5.89 6.57 -15.07
CA ASP A 89 5.28 7.53 -14.15
C ASP A 89 4.75 6.85 -12.88
N LEU A 90 4.19 5.64 -13.02
CA LEU A 90 3.80 4.80 -11.89
C LEU A 90 5.04 4.41 -11.07
N VAL A 91 6.12 3.98 -11.71
CA VAL A 91 7.38 3.67 -11.00
C VAL A 91 7.92 4.90 -10.29
N ASN A 92 7.88 6.07 -10.92
CA ASN A 92 8.37 7.32 -10.34
C ASN A 92 7.61 7.70 -9.06
N TRP A 93 6.30 7.42 -8.96
CA TRP A 93 5.53 7.68 -7.73
C TRP A 93 6.18 7.02 -6.51
N PHE A 94 6.50 5.74 -6.64
CA PHE A 94 7.16 4.95 -5.60
C PHE A 94 8.59 5.40 -5.30
N VAL A 95 9.32 5.88 -6.32
CA VAL A 95 10.65 6.49 -6.15
C VAL A 95 10.56 7.79 -5.34
N GLU A 96 9.58 8.64 -5.66
CA GLU A 96 9.34 9.93 -4.99
C GLU A 96 8.95 9.76 -3.51
N ARG A 97 8.35 8.64 -3.12
CA ARG A 97 8.04 8.30 -1.71
C ARG A 97 9.23 7.74 -0.93
N GLY A 98 10.46 8.07 -1.35
CA GLY A 98 11.70 7.59 -0.74
C GLY A 98 12.08 6.17 -1.18
N ASN A 99 11.89 5.86 -2.46
CA ASN A 99 12.27 4.59 -3.08
C ASN A 99 11.61 3.36 -2.43
N VAL A 100 10.31 3.46 -2.18
CA VAL A 100 9.45 2.34 -1.76
C VAL A 100 9.37 1.39 -2.95
N GLY A 101 10.22 0.38 -3.04
CA GLY A 101 10.33 -0.45 -4.24
C GLY A 101 8.96 -0.95 -4.75
N MET A 102 8.81 -1.05 -6.08
CA MET A 102 7.57 -1.51 -6.71
C MET A 102 7.05 -2.82 -6.07
N PRO A 103 5.73 -2.93 -5.82
CA PRO A 103 5.13 -4.13 -5.24
C PRO A 103 5.44 -5.37 -6.08
N ARG A 104 5.91 -6.44 -5.42
CA ARG A 104 6.22 -7.74 -6.05
C ARG A 104 5.95 -8.87 -5.08
N GLY A 105 5.36 -9.96 -5.58
CA GLY A 105 5.02 -11.13 -4.77
C GLY A 105 4.02 -10.78 -3.66
N ASN A 106 4.11 -11.48 -2.53
CA ASN A 106 3.16 -11.37 -1.43
C ASN A 106 3.69 -10.60 -0.20
N ARG A 107 4.82 -9.90 -0.32
CA ARG A 107 5.39 -9.08 0.74
C ARG A 107 5.33 -7.62 0.33
N LEU A 108 4.30 -6.93 0.78
CA LEU A 108 3.95 -5.60 0.33
C LEU A 108 4.34 -4.58 1.39
N VAL A 109 4.88 -3.43 0.97
CA VAL A 109 5.19 -2.33 1.89
C VAL A 109 3.92 -1.55 2.17
N TYR A 110 3.69 -1.26 3.45
CA TYR A 110 2.66 -0.34 3.93
C TYR A 110 3.35 0.91 4.48
N CYS A 111 3.07 2.05 3.87
CA CYS A 111 3.51 3.38 4.27
C CYS A 111 2.65 3.92 5.41
N HIS A 112 3.26 4.54 6.42
CA HIS A 112 2.56 5.23 7.50
C HIS A 112 3.48 6.28 8.15
N GLY A 113 2.95 7.04 9.11
CA GLY A 113 3.66 8.11 9.80
C GLY A 113 3.91 9.35 8.95
N PHE A 114 3.14 9.51 7.87
CA PHE A 114 3.15 10.59 6.88
C PHE A 114 4.34 10.52 5.92
N GLU A 115 4.09 10.88 4.66
CA GLU A 115 5.07 10.94 3.56
C GLU A 115 5.85 9.62 3.32
N CYS A 116 5.27 8.48 3.67
CA CYS A 116 5.87 7.14 3.69
C CYS A 116 7.17 7.07 4.49
N ARG A 117 7.23 7.81 5.60
CA ARG A 117 8.38 7.87 6.49
C ARG A 117 8.58 6.57 7.25
N LEU A 118 7.50 6.02 7.80
CA LEU A 118 7.49 4.71 8.44
C LEU A 118 6.99 3.67 7.43
N ARG A 119 7.58 2.48 7.48
CA ARG A 119 7.30 1.40 6.54
C ARG A 119 7.23 0.09 7.26
N THR A 120 6.12 -0.61 7.06
CA THR A 120 5.92 -1.95 7.58
C THR A 120 5.75 -2.92 6.43
N ILE A 121 6.47 -4.04 6.43
CA ILE A 121 6.26 -5.09 5.43
C ILE A 121 5.12 -5.99 5.90
N ILE A 122 4.04 -6.01 5.14
CA ILE A 122 2.91 -6.91 5.37
C ILE A 122 3.08 -8.11 4.45
N ALA A 123 3.27 -9.28 5.03
CA ALA A 123 3.26 -10.53 4.29
C ALA A 123 1.81 -11.04 4.18
N LEU A 124 1.32 -11.18 2.96
CA LEU A 124 0.04 -11.85 2.67
C LEU A 124 0.24 -13.36 2.77
N SER A 125 -0.55 -13.98 3.62
CA SER A 125 -0.65 -15.43 3.77
C SER A 125 -1.58 -16.04 2.72
N ASP A 126 -1.55 -17.35 2.53
CA ASP A 126 -2.50 -18.06 1.66
C ASP A 126 -3.97 -17.75 1.99
N ALA A 127 -4.28 -17.52 3.27
CA ALA A 127 -5.62 -17.12 3.71
C ALA A 127 -5.96 -15.71 3.22
N ASP A 128 -4.99 -14.80 3.21
CA ASP A 128 -5.15 -13.44 2.70
C ASP A 128 -5.32 -13.45 1.18
N GLU A 129 -4.49 -14.22 0.46
CA GLU A 129 -4.60 -14.38 -0.99
C GLU A 129 -5.97 -14.94 -1.39
N LYS A 130 -6.49 -15.92 -0.63
CA LYS A 130 -7.82 -16.49 -0.83
C LYS A 130 -8.93 -15.48 -0.52
N ALA A 131 -8.80 -14.70 0.55
CA ALA A 131 -9.77 -13.66 0.90
C ALA A 131 -9.86 -12.62 -0.22
N ILE A 132 -8.71 -12.13 -0.69
CA ILE A 132 -8.61 -11.19 -1.81
C ILE A 132 -9.22 -11.79 -3.08
N ALA A 133 -8.85 -13.01 -3.46
CA ALA A 133 -9.43 -13.67 -4.63
C ALA A 133 -10.96 -13.81 -4.53
N ASN A 134 -11.47 -14.07 -3.33
CA ASN A 134 -12.92 -14.18 -3.09
C ASN A 134 -13.64 -12.83 -3.23
N ILE A 135 -13.01 -11.71 -2.85
CA ILE A 135 -13.59 -10.36 -3.04
C ILE A 135 -13.96 -10.13 -4.51
N PHE A 136 -13.04 -10.46 -5.43
CA PHE A 136 -13.26 -10.34 -6.87
C PHE A 136 -14.18 -11.44 -7.42
N ALA A 137 -14.08 -12.67 -6.93
CA ALA A 137 -14.92 -13.77 -7.41
C ALA A 137 -16.42 -13.51 -7.18
N THR A 138 -16.79 -12.81 -6.09
CA THR A 138 -18.19 -12.48 -5.80
C THR A 138 -18.69 -11.21 -6.51
N ARG A 139 -17.79 -10.44 -7.15
CA ARG A 139 -18.06 -9.14 -7.79
C ARG A 139 -17.43 -9.12 -9.19
N ARG A 140 -17.97 -9.93 -10.09
CA ARG A 140 -17.41 -10.14 -11.42
C ARG A 140 -18.47 -10.08 -12.49
N GLY A 141 -18.09 -9.66 -13.69
CA GLY A 141 -18.96 -9.65 -14.88
C GLY A 141 -19.07 -8.28 -15.52
N SER A 142 -18.64 -7.23 -14.83
CA SER A 142 -18.64 -5.85 -15.34
C SER A 142 -17.56 -4.98 -14.69
N ALA A 143 -17.24 -3.86 -15.36
CA ALA A 143 -16.36 -2.84 -14.79
C ALA A 143 -16.94 -2.24 -13.48
N ALA A 144 -18.26 -2.07 -13.40
CA ALA A 144 -18.90 -1.56 -12.19
C ALA A 144 -18.73 -2.50 -10.98
N GLU A 145 -18.86 -3.81 -11.17
CA GLU A 145 -18.61 -4.79 -10.11
C GLU A 145 -17.12 -4.87 -9.74
N GLU A 146 -16.21 -4.72 -10.71
CA GLU A 146 -14.78 -4.67 -10.40
C GLU A 146 -14.42 -3.44 -9.57
N ARG A 147 -15.08 -2.31 -9.77
CA ARG A 147 -14.94 -1.11 -8.92
C ARG A 147 -15.43 -1.37 -7.48
N ASP A 148 -16.55 -2.07 -7.32
CA ASP A 148 -17.00 -2.54 -6.01
C ASP A 148 -15.99 -3.51 -5.37
N ALA A 149 -15.33 -4.36 -6.17
CA ALA A 149 -14.27 -5.24 -5.68
C ALA A 149 -13.03 -4.46 -5.23
N ILE A 150 -12.65 -3.41 -5.96
CA ILE A 150 -11.54 -2.51 -5.60
C ILE A 150 -11.80 -1.81 -4.27
N ASP A 151 -13.02 -1.31 -4.04
CA ASP A 151 -13.39 -0.72 -2.74
C ASP A 151 -13.15 -1.69 -1.58
N HIS A 152 -13.66 -2.92 -1.70
CA HIS A 152 -13.50 -3.94 -0.67
C HIS A 152 -12.06 -4.42 -0.53
N LEU A 153 -11.27 -4.39 -1.60
CA LEU A 153 -9.85 -4.74 -1.57
C LEU A 153 -9.06 -3.75 -0.70
N VAL A 154 -9.30 -2.45 -0.86
CA VAL A 154 -8.63 -1.41 -0.09
C VAL A 154 -9.04 -1.48 1.38
N GLN A 155 -10.33 -1.62 1.68
CA GLN A 155 -10.82 -1.86 3.05
C GLN A 155 -10.14 -3.05 3.71
N TYR A 156 -10.07 -4.19 3.00
CA TYR A 156 -9.43 -5.40 3.50
C TYR A 156 -7.94 -5.17 3.77
N TRP A 157 -7.25 -4.45 2.87
CA TRP A 157 -5.83 -4.18 2.98
C TRP A 157 -5.47 -3.35 4.20
N GLU A 158 -6.21 -2.27 4.45
CA GLU A 158 -6.03 -1.41 5.63
C GLU A 158 -6.26 -2.20 6.93
N GLN A 159 -7.37 -2.93 7.02
CA GLN A 159 -7.68 -3.78 8.18
C GLN A 159 -6.62 -4.85 8.41
N ARG A 160 -6.07 -5.42 7.32
CA ARG A 160 -5.03 -6.44 7.38
C ARG A 160 -3.69 -5.88 7.87
N ALA A 161 -3.39 -4.62 7.55
CA ALA A 161 -2.18 -3.95 7.94
C ALA A 161 -2.22 -3.46 9.39
N ALA A 162 -3.36 -2.89 9.81
CA ALA A 162 -3.50 -2.15 11.08
C ALA A 162 -2.88 -2.83 12.32
N PRO A 163 -3.07 -4.13 12.59
CA PRO A 163 -2.48 -4.79 13.77
C PRO A 163 -0.95 -4.85 13.78
N GLN A 164 -0.29 -4.62 12.63
CA GLN A 164 1.16 -4.72 12.46
C GLN A 164 1.86 -3.35 12.46
N LEU A 165 1.11 -2.25 12.39
CA LEU A 165 1.69 -0.91 12.24
C LEU A 165 2.25 -0.34 13.55
N GLY A 166 2.07 -1.03 14.67
CA GLY A 166 2.68 -0.65 15.96
C GLY A 166 2.03 0.56 16.64
N GLY A 167 0.83 0.96 16.22
CA GLY A 167 0.05 2.05 16.79
C GLY A 167 -1.46 1.82 16.63
N PRO A 168 -2.29 2.80 17.01
CA PRO A 168 -3.73 2.73 16.78
C PRO A 168 -4.04 2.68 15.27
N PRO A 169 -5.19 2.14 14.87
CA PRO A 169 -5.67 2.25 13.49
C PRO A 169 -5.69 3.70 13.01
N ASP A 170 -5.50 3.89 11.71
CA ASP A 170 -5.62 5.21 11.12
C ASP A 170 -7.02 5.80 11.34
N ILE A 171 -7.06 7.11 11.53
CA ILE A 171 -8.30 7.88 11.63
C ILE A 171 -8.32 8.87 10.47
N ARG A 172 -9.51 9.14 9.94
CA ARG A 172 -9.69 9.97 8.76
C ARG A 172 -8.93 11.32 8.82
N GLY A 173 -8.41 11.73 7.67
CA GLY A 173 -7.72 13.00 7.49
C GLY A 173 -6.29 12.97 8.02
N SER A 174 -5.67 14.15 8.13
CA SER A 174 -4.27 14.27 8.56
C SER A 174 -4.06 15.54 9.37
N GLU A 175 -4.40 15.45 10.65
CA GLU A 175 -4.03 16.46 11.63
C GLU A 175 -2.51 16.47 11.84
N PRO A 176 -1.87 17.65 11.94
CA PRO A 176 -0.41 17.74 12.00
C PRO A 176 0.25 16.99 13.18
N ASP A 177 -0.48 16.78 14.27
CA ASP A 177 0.02 16.08 15.45
C ASP A 177 0.11 14.55 15.26
N GLN A 178 -0.53 13.99 14.23
CA GLN A 178 -0.45 12.58 13.83
C GLN A 178 0.83 12.24 13.06
N ALA A 179 1.58 13.25 12.60
CA ALA A 179 2.82 13.03 11.85
C ALA A 179 3.84 12.22 12.67
N ASN A 180 4.49 11.25 12.01
CA ASN A 180 5.43 10.30 12.62
C ASN A 180 4.81 9.35 13.67
N GLN A 181 3.49 9.32 13.83
CA GLN A 181 2.85 8.33 14.69
C GLN A 181 2.70 6.98 13.95
N PRO A 182 3.13 5.86 14.54
CA PRO A 182 2.86 4.55 13.99
C PRO A 182 1.35 4.31 13.80
N GLY A 183 0.95 3.68 12.69
CA GLY A 183 -0.45 3.42 12.37
C GLY A 183 -1.22 4.54 11.68
N GLN A 184 -0.83 5.82 11.84
CA GLN A 184 -1.51 6.95 11.19
C GLN A 184 -0.97 7.18 9.77
N THR A 185 -1.80 7.62 8.84
CA THR A 185 -1.45 7.83 7.44
C THR A 185 -1.86 9.22 6.96
N ASP A 186 -1.11 9.76 6.00
CA ASP A 186 -1.55 10.93 5.23
C ASP A 186 -2.08 10.54 3.85
N CYS A 187 -2.57 11.52 3.09
CA CYS A 187 -3.06 11.26 1.73
C CYS A 187 -2.00 10.61 0.81
N LEU A 188 -0.70 10.85 1.07
CA LEU A 188 0.40 10.27 0.30
C LEU A 188 0.63 8.81 0.67
N ASP A 189 0.57 8.49 1.97
CA ASP A 189 0.57 7.13 2.49
C ASP A 189 -0.61 6.35 1.92
N GLU A 190 -1.82 6.88 2.05
CA GLU A 190 -3.06 6.26 1.58
C GLU A 190 -3.06 5.98 0.08
N ALA A 191 -2.71 6.98 -0.73
CA ALA A 191 -2.57 6.79 -2.18
C ALA A 191 -1.53 5.72 -2.53
N THR A 192 -0.41 5.66 -1.79
CA THR A 192 0.65 4.66 -2.00
C THR A 192 0.22 3.26 -1.58
N ASN A 193 -0.48 3.13 -0.46
CA ASN A 193 -0.98 1.87 0.08
C ASN A 193 -2.07 1.27 -0.80
N SER A 194 -3.05 2.08 -1.20
CA SER A 194 -4.11 1.69 -2.13
C SER A 194 -3.54 1.27 -3.48
N THR A 195 -2.58 2.03 -4.03
CA THR A 195 -1.90 1.67 -5.28
C THR A 195 -1.10 0.37 -5.14
N THR A 196 -0.49 0.14 -3.98
CA THR A 196 0.28 -1.08 -3.70
C THR A 196 -0.59 -2.33 -3.81
N ILE A 197 -1.77 -2.33 -3.17
CA ILE A 197 -2.66 -3.49 -3.23
C ILE A 197 -3.35 -3.64 -4.59
N LEU A 198 -3.62 -2.53 -5.28
CA LEU A 198 -4.12 -2.58 -6.66
C LEU A 198 -3.10 -3.21 -7.63
N ILE A 199 -1.81 -2.87 -7.51
CA ILE A 199 -0.75 -3.50 -8.31
C ILE A 199 -0.69 -4.99 -8.03
N TYR A 200 -0.74 -5.39 -6.76
CA TYR A 200 -0.83 -6.80 -6.38
C TYR A 200 -2.02 -7.49 -7.07
N ALA A 201 -3.21 -6.89 -7.02
CA ALA A 201 -4.39 -7.44 -7.67
C ALA A 201 -4.21 -7.59 -9.19
N GLN A 202 -3.60 -6.61 -9.87
CA GLN A 202 -3.34 -6.72 -11.32
C GLN A 202 -2.29 -7.78 -11.64
N GLN A 203 -1.19 -7.85 -10.89
CA GLN A 203 -0.14 -8.88 -11.07
C GLN A 203 -0.69 -10.30 -10.91
N HIS A 204 -1.68 -10.48 -10.05
CA HIS A 204 -2.37 -11.76 -9.83
C HIS A 204 -3.57 -11.98 -10.77
N GLY A 205 -3.76 -11.10 -11.76
CA GLY A 205 -4.82 -11.19 -12.75
C GLY A 205 -6.21 -11.09 -12.15
N LEU A 206 -6.39 -10.36 -11.05
CA LEU A 206 -7.71 -10.15 -10.45
C LEU A 206 -8.46 -9.01 -11.17
N LEU A 207 -7.72 -8.00 -11.65
CA LEU A 207 -8.28 -6.94 -12.49
C LEU A 207 -8.44 -7.43 -13.95
N ARG A 208 -9.64 -7.26 -14.48
CA ARG A 208 -10.10 -7.68 -15.82
C ARG A 208 -10.64 -6.52 -16.64
N TYR A 209 -11.14 -5.47 -15.99
CA TYR A 209 -11.73 -4.30 -16.63
C TYR A 209 -10.89 -3.04 -16.46
N HIS A 210 -9.96 -3.02 -15.50
CA HIS A 210 -9.12 -1.87 -15.21
C HIS A 210 -7.62 -2.21 -15.17
N THR A 211 -6.81 -1.18 -15.38
CA THR A 211 -5.35 -1.21 -15.21
C THR A 211 -4.94 -0.13 -14.22
N VAL A 212 -3.96 -0.42 -13.37
CA VAL A 212 -3.43 0.54 -12.40
C VAL A 212 -2.54 1.55 -13.13
N VAL A 213 -2.73 2.83 -12.82
CA VAL A 213 -1.93 3.93 -13.38
C VAL A 213 -1.29 4.72 -12.24
N ARG A 214 -0.50 5.75 -12.58
CA ARG A 214 0.14 6.60 -11.56
C ARG A 214 -0.95 7.24 -10.68
N PRO A 215 -0.77 7.27 -9.33
CA PRO A 215 -1.60 8.08 -8.45
C PRO A 215 -1.60 9.55 -8.88
N ASP A 216 -2.70 10.24 -8.62
CA ASP A 216 -2.77 11.67 -8.89
C ASP A 216 -2.81 12.48 -7.61
N SER A 217 -2.40 13.74 -7.72
CA SER A 217 -2.44 14.71 -6.64
C SER A 217 -2.86 16.07 -7.15
N ARG A 218 -3.64 16.77 -6.33
CA ARG A 218 -4.15 18.11 -6.59
C ARG A 218 -4.04 18.98 -5.36
N GLY A 219 -4.19 20.29 -5.55
CA GLY A 219 -3.99 21.26 -4.48
C GLY A 219 -2.54 21.76 -4.40
N GLY A 220 -2.34 22.84 -3.64
CA GLY A 220 -1.02 23.46 -3.44
C GLY A 220 -0.32 22.94 -2.18
N PHE A 221 0.82 23.54 -1.83
CA PHE A 221 1.69 23.16 -0.70
C PHE A 221 1.00 22.99 0.67
N ILE A 222 -0.21 23.52 0.88
CA ILE A 222 -0.93 23.50 2.18
C ILE A 222 -2.20 22.62 2.14
N TYR A 223 -2.66 22.23 0.95
CA TYR A 223 -3.90 21.46 0.76
C TYR A 223 -3.74 20.41 -0.34
N ALA A 224 -2.56 19.79 -0.40
CA ALA A 224 -2.32 18.72 -1.35
C ALA A 224 -3.13 17.49 -0.92
N HIS A 225 -3.94 16.98 -1.84
CA HIS A 225 -4.64 15.71 -1.68
C HIS A 225 -4.18 14.75 -2.78
N ALA A 226 -3.93 13.50 -2.42
CA ALA A 226 -3.48 12.45 -3.33
C ALA A 226 -4.38 11.22 -3.22
N THR A 227 -4.55 10.51 -4.32
CA THR A 227 -5.37 9.30 -4.37
C THR A 227 -4.83 8.27 -5.37
N ALA A 228 -5.14 7.00 -5.14
CA ALA A 228 -4.84 5.92 -6.07
C ALA A 228 -5.76 5.99 -7.30
N VAL A 229 -5.19 5.79 -8.49
CA VAL A 229 -5.91 5.90 -9.77
C VAL A 229 -5.79 4.61 -10.55
N TYR A 230 -6.89 4.21 -11.17
CA TYR A 230 -6.96 3.08 -12.08
C TYR A 230 -7.83 3.43 -13.28
N ARG A 231 -7.52 2.85 -14.44
CA ARG A 231 -8.11 3.19 -15.74
C ARG A 231 -8.94 2.04 -16.27
N GLU A 232 -10.20 2.32 -16.60
CA GLU A 232 -11.06 1.36 -17.31
C GLU A 232 -10.55 1.15 -18.75
N ILE A 233 -10.51 -0.09 -19.24
CA ILE A 233 -10.04 -0.39 -20.59
C ILE A 233 -10.94 0.28 -21.62
N GLY A 234 -10.36 1.18 -22.43
CA GLY A 234 -11.12 1.94 -23.42
C GLY A 234 -12.07 2.97 -22.82
N GLY A 235 -11.94 3.24 -21.52
CA GLY A 235 -12.80 4.17 -20.78
C GLY A 235 -12.02 5.22 -19.99
N GLU A 236 -12.66 5.71 -18.94
CA GLU A 236 -12.16 6.80 -18.11
C GLU A 236 -11.29 6.30 -16.95
N GLU A 237 -10.60 7.25 -16.31
CA GLU A 237 -9.89 7.02 -15.06
C GLU A 237 -10.84 7.16 -13.87
N TRP A 238 -10.64 6.30 -12.89
CA TRP A 238 -11.37 6.22 -11.64
C TRP A 238 -10.40 6.31 -10.47
N VAL A 239 -10.89 6.80 -9.35
CA VAL A 239 -10.13 6.88 -8.10
C VAL A 239 -10.65 5.86 -7.09
N VAL A 240 -9.76 5.47 -6.17
CA VAL A 240 -10.14 4.88 -4.89
C VAL A 240 -9.44 5.68 -3.80
N ASP A 241 -10.24 6.43 -3.05
CA ASP A 241 -9.77 7.41 -2.09
C ASP A 241 -10.24 7.04 -0.67
N SER A 242 -9.29 6.64 0.17
CA SER A 242 -9.50 6.24 1.56
C SER A 242 -9.28 7.39 2.55
N TRP A 243 -8.62 8.49 2.15
CA TRP A 243 -8.01 9.44 3.10
C TRP A 243 -9.01 10.12 4.05
N MET A 244 -10.21 10.43 3.56
CA MET A 244 -11.26 11.08 4.38
C MET A 244 -12.15 10.06 5.12
N ARG A 245 -11.74 8.80 5.19
CA ARG A 245 -12.44 7.68 5.81
C ARG A 245 -11.61 7.12 6.96
N ASP A 246 -12.28 6.55 7.97
CA ASP A 246 -11.55 5.84 9.03
C ASP A 246 -11.06 4.50 8.47
N SER A 247 -9.97 3.95 9.01
CA SER A 247 -9.35 2.75 8.45
C SER A 247 -10.33 1.58 8.31
N GLY A 248 -10.45 1.06 7.09
CA GLY A 248 -11.32 -0.06 6.73
C GLY A 248 -12.77 0.31 6.41
N ASP A 249 -13.13 1.59 6.37
CA ASP A 249 -14.44 2.07 5.92
C ASP A 249 -14.56 2.08 4.38
N PRO A 250 -15.78 2.09 3.81
CA PRO A 250 -15.98 2.22 2.38
C PRO A 250 -15.29 3.46 1.79
N ASN A 251 -14.61 3.27 0.67
CA ASN A 251 -13.82 4.29 0.00
C ASN A 251 -14.67 5.14 -0.93
N ASP A 252 -14.12 6.29 -1.31
CA ASP A 252 -14.67 7.12 -2.36
C ASP A 252 -14.25 6.59 -3.74
N ILE A 253 -15.17 5.85 -4.37
CA ILE A 253 -15.05 5.34 -5.75
C ILE A 253 -15.81 6.25 -6.70
N MET A 254 -15.09 7.02 -7.52
CA MET A 254 -15.69 7.92 -8.49
C MET A 254 -14.80 8.13 -9.72
N LEU A 255 -15.36 8.75 -10.75
CA LEU A 255 -14.57 9.20 -11.89
C LEU A 255 -13.51 10.18 -11.42
N LYS A 256 -12.31 10.08 -11.97
CA LYS A 256 -11.22 11.00 -11.66
C LYS A 256 -11.58 12.45 -11.96
N SER A 257 -12.30 12.70 -13.06
CA SER A 257 -12.80 14.03 -13.41
C SER A 257 -13.78 14.59 -12.38
N GLU A 258 -14.61 13.75 -11.78
CA GLU A 258 -15.48 14.13 -10.66
C GLU A 258 -14.62 14.44 -9.42
N TRP A 259 -13.69 13.55 -9.09
CA TRP A 259 -12.76 13.76 -7.96
C TRP A 259 -12.08 15.11 -8.11
N ASP A 260 -11.40 15.38 -9.24
CA ASP A 260 -10.68 16.62 -9.56
C ASP A 260 -11.52 17.90 -9.34
N SER A 261 -12.84 17.82 -9.56
CA SER A 261 -13.76 18.94 -9.41
C SER A 261 -14.15 19.27 -7.96
N LYS A 262 -13.92 18.36 -7.01
CA LYS A 262 -14.20 18.61 -5.58
C LYS A 262 -13.13 19.55 -5.01
N HIS A 263 -13.43 20.31 -3.96
CA HIS A 263 -12.47 21.20 -3.30
C HIS A 263 -12.31 20.81 -1.84
#